data_AF-N6TKY8-F1
#
_entry.id   AF-N6TKY8-F1
#
_cell.length_a   1.000
_cell.length_b   1.000
_cell.length_c   1.000
_cell.angle_alpha   90.00
_cell.angle_beta   90.00
_cell.angle_gamma   90.00
#
_symmetry.space_group_name_H-M   'P 1'
#
loop_
_entity.id
_entity.type
_entity.pdbx_description
1 polymer ?
#
loop_
_entity_poly.entity_id
_entity_poly.type
_entity_poly.pdbx_seq_one_letter_code
_entity_poly.pdbx_strand_id
1 'polypeptide(L)'
;MKTHRKFTPAKIPRYLPGQVADNYLQDDLSSFNIHRLRVFNAKPLVDCRPPKLNPFTCLNRKRMLEDALRCRRIDKDNKELLKKITTINRVGGRIDSYNPQAYRRINKWSAYNRDMEKLDLKNFALFQLLKDPVSVLSMKRVGWAENNSQFCITFKKMERLDHKNVVFGNVIKGNDVLMNIQYYGRKIGKPLEAIIISDCGECDVAAE
;
A
#
# COMPACT_ATOMS: atom_id res chain seq x y z
N MET A 1 25.04 -7.03 37.09
CA MET A 1 26.35 -6.49 37.51
C MET A 1 26.72 -5.36 36.56
N LYS A 2 26.92 -4.12 37.05
CA LYS A 2 27.32 -3.00 36.15
C LYS A 2 28.80 -3.18 35.80
N THR A 3 29.12 -3.26 34.52
CA THR A 3 30.49 -3.33 34.04
C THR A 3 31.16 -1.98 34.25
N HIS A 4 32.25 -1.96 35.02
CA HIS A 4 33.04 -0.75 35.23
C HIS A 4 33.82 -0.42 33.95
N ARG A 5 33.77 0.84 33.52
CA ARG A 5 34.59 1.32 32.39
C ARG A 5 36.07 1.19 32.77
N LYS A 6 36.87 0.52 31.93
CA LYS A 6 38.33 0.39 32.08
C LYS A 6 39.02 1.20 30.99
N PHE A 7 40.02 2.01 31.35
CA PHE A 7 40.82 2.77 30.38
C PHE A 7 41.92 1.89 29.80
N THR A 8 42.16 1.99 28.50
CA THR A 8 43.26 1.31 27.80
C THR A 8 44.14 2.33 27.05
N PRO A 9 45.43 2.47 27.43
CA PRO A 9 46.34 3.40 26.78
C PRO A 9 46.68 2.94 25.36
N ALA A 10 46.93 3.90 24.47
CA ALA A 10 47.45 3.65 23.14
C ALA A 10 48.93 3.23 23.25
N LYS A 11 49.31 2.20 22.49
CA LYS A 11 50.69 1.68 22.42
C LYS A 11 51.43 2.14 21.18
N ILE A 12 50.70 2.62 20.17
CA ILE A 12 51.24 3.00 18.87
C ILE A 12 51.23 4.53 18.80
N PRO A 13 52.38 5.15 18.52
CA PRO A 13 52.49 6.60 18.34
C PRO A 13 51.92 7.03 16.97
N ARG A 14 51.73 8.33 16.78
CA ARG A 14 51.08 8.87 15.57
C ARG A 14 51.99 8.91 14.34
N TYR A 15 53.30 9.01 14.55
CA TYR A 15 54.30 9.13 13.49
C TYR A 15 54.74 7.75 12.96
N LEU A 16 55.14 7.71 11.70
CA LEU A 16 55.73 6.51 11.10
C LEU A 16 57.18 6.32 11.59
N PRO A 17 57.69 5.07 11.62
CA PRO A 17 59.07 4.80 12.02
C PRO A 17 60.08 5.63 11.21
N GLY A 18 61.01 6.31 11.90
CA GLY A 18 62.09 7.10 11.29
C GLY A 18 61.74 8.54 10.90
N GLN A 19 60.51 9.01 11.09
CA GLN A 19 60.14 10.40 10.80
C GLN A 19 60.62 11.40 11.84
N VAL A 20 60.72 10.99 13.10
CA VAL A 20 61.08 11.85 14.23
C VAL A 20 61.96 11.05 15.20
N ALA A 21 62.81 11.74 15.96
CA ALA A 21 63.63 11.12 16.99
C ALA A 21 62.80 10.38 18.05
N ASP A 22 63.31 9.24 18.53
CA ASP A 22 62.59 8.32 19.43
C ASP A 22 62.15 8.98 20.74
N ASN A 23 62.93 9.91 21.28
CA ASN A 23 62.59 10.66 22.50
C ASN A 23 61.29 11.45 22.32
N TYR A 24 61.13 12.10 21.16
CA TYR A 24 59.94 12.90 20.85
C TYR A 24 58.71 12.01 20.63
N LEU A 25 58.91 10.82 20.07
CA LEU A 25 57.85 9.83 19.86
C LEU A 25 57.26 9.33 21.19
N GLN A 26 58.13 9.11 22.18
CA GLN A 26 57.75 8.69 23.53
C GLN A 26 57.00 9.81 24.29
N ASP A 27 57.46 11.05 24.16
CA ASP A 27 56.80 12.22 24.76
C ASP A 27 55.42 12.50 24.14
N ASP A 28 55.29 12.38 22.81
CA ASP A 28 54.00 12.50 22.11
C ASP A 28 53.02 11.42 22.58
N LEU A 29 53.47 10.16 22.64
CA LEU A 29 52.64 9.03 23.07
C LEU A 29 52.18 9.18 24.54
N SER A 30 53.08 9.66 25.41
CA SER A 30 52.76 9.97 26.81
C SER A 30 51.71 11.07 26.91
N SER A 31 51.94 12.19 26.22
CA SER A 31 51.04 13.35 26.19
C SER A 31 49.65 12.99 25.65
N PHE A 32 49.61 12.19 24.59
CA PHE A 32 48.37 11.71 23.98
C PHE A 32 47.59 10.80 24.94
N ASN A 33 48.26 9.88 25.63
CA ASN A 33 47.62 9.00 26.60
C ASN A 33 47.09 9.77 27.82
N ILE A 34 47.80 10.80 28.28
CA ILE A 34 47.32 11.70 29.33
C ILE A 34 46.05 12.44 28.88
N HIS A 35 46.01 12.98 27.67
CA HIS A 35 44.81 13.63 27.14
C HIS A 35 43.63 12.66 27.06
N ARG A 36 43.84 11.46 26.52
CA ARG A 36 42.79 10.43 26.44
C ARG A 36 42.27 10.01 27.80
N LEU A 37 43.15 9.93 28.81
CA LEU A 37 42.75 9.65 30.19
C LEU A 37 41.86 10.76 30.76
N ARG A 38 42.18 12.03 30.47
CA ARG A 38 41.34 13.19 30.87
C ARG A 38 39.96 13.13 30.22
N VAL A 39 39.90 12.85 28.91
CA VAL A 39 38.62 12.68 28.18
C VAL A 39 37.83 11.50 28.71
N PHE A 40 38.48 10.37 29.00
CA PHE A 40 37.83 9.18 29.53
C PHE A 40 37.21 9.41 30.92
N ASN A 41 37.89 10.19 31.76
CA ASN A 41 37.43 10.55 33.11
C ASN A 41 36.46 11.75 33.13
N ALA A 42 36.23 12.41 31.98
CA ALA A 42 35.34 13.55 31.91
C ALA A 42 33.90 13.12 32.20
N LYS A 43 33.27 13.78 33.20
CA LYS A 43 31.85 13.61 33.50
C LYS A 43 31.04 14.56 32.59
N PRO A 44 29.97 14.10 31.93
CA PRO A 44 29.11 14.99 31.15
C PRO A 44 28.48 16.02 32.09
N LEU A 45 28.58 17.31 31.73
CA LEU A 45 28.01 18.41 32.49
C LEU A 45 26.49 18.53 32.30
N VAL A 46 26.01 18.17 31.11
CA VAL A 46 24.60 18.19 30.74
C VAL A 46 24.04 16.77 30.80
N ASP A 47 22.96 16.59 31.54
CA ASP A 47 22.25 15.32 31.59
C ASP A 47 21.46 15.11 30.30
N CYS A 48 21.99 14.27 29.40
CA CYS A 48 21.30 13.87 28.18
C CYS A 48 20.40 12.64 28.37
N ARG A 49 20.15 12.19 29.61
CA ARG A 49 19.23 11.08 29.85
C ARG A 49 17.81 11.49 29.45
N PRO A 50 17.02 10.56 28.91
CA PRO A 50 15.64 10.83 28.59
C PRO A 50 14.91 11.29 29.88
N PRO A 51 14.01 12.28 29.77
CA PRO A 51 13.21 12.71 30.91
C PRO A 51 12.45 11.51 31.46
N LYS A 52 12.35 11.41 32.79
CA LYS A 52 11.57 10.36 33.44
C LYS A 52 10.09 10.61 33.15
N LEU A 53 9.52 9.83 32.23
CA LEU A 53 8.08 9.89 31.94
C LEU A 53 7.30 9.22 33.07
N ASN A 54 6.26 9.89 33.54
CA ASN A 54 5.30 9.30 34.48
C ASN A 54 4.26 8.49 33.67
N PRO A 55 4.15 7.17 33.84
CA PRO A 55 3.20 6.34 33.09
C PRO A 55 1.75 6.80 33.24
N PHE A 56 1.40 7.38 34.40
CA PHE A 56 0.04 7.85 34.69
C PHE A 56 -0.34 9.14 33.95
N THR A 57 0.64 9.89 33.41
CA THR A 57 0.38 11.12 32.65
C THR A 57 0.28 10.88 31.14
N CYS A 58 0.92 9.83 30.61
CA CYS A 58 0.91 9.53 29.18
C CYS A 58 -0.12 8.47 28.76
N LEU A 59 -0.63 7.67 29.70
CA LEU A 59 -1.60 6.61 29.42
C LEU A 59 -3.01 7.01 29.87
N ASN A 60 -3.95 7.04 28.93
CA ASN A 60 -5.36 7.26 29.23
C ASN A 60 -5.97 5.98 29.83
N ARG A 61 -6.17 5.98 31.15
CA ARG A 61 -6.69 4.84 31.91
C ARG A 61 -8.03 4.30 31.38
N LYS A 62 -8.92 5.16 30.89
CA LYS A 62 -10.23 4.74 30.35
C LYS A 62 -10.05 3.92 29.07
N ARG A 63 -9.24 4.43 28.13
CA ARG A 63 -8.92 3.71 26.87
C ARG A 63 -8.25 2.36 27.13
N MET A 64 -7.31 2.30 28.07
CA MET A 64 -6.66 1.03 28.40
C MET A 64 -7.63 -0.02 28.96
N LEU A 65 -8.61 0.40 29.76
CA LEU A 65 -9.64 -0.49 30.27
C LEU A 65 -10.58 -0.96 29.16
N GLU A 66 -10.98 -0.06 28.26
CA GLU A 66 -11.79 -0.40 27.09
C GLU A 66 -11.09 -1.38 26.16
N ASP A 67 -9.80 -1.17 25.88
CA ASP A 67 -8.98 -2.08 25.07
C ASP A 67 -8.84 -3.45 25.74
N ALA A 68 -8.59 -3.49 27.06
CA ALA A 68 -8.53 -4.74 27.80
C ALA A 68 -9.87 -5.51 27.76
N LEU A 69 -11.00 -4.82 27.90
CA LEU A 69 -12.33 -5.41 27.80
C LEU A 69 -12.64 -5.88 26.36
N ARG A 70 -12.16 -5.14 25.35
CA ARG A 70 -12.28 -5.51 23.93
C ARG A 70 -11.48 -6.78 23.63
N CYS A 71 -10.21 -6.83 24.02
CA CYS A 71 -9.37 -8.03 23.87
C CYS A 71 -10.01 -9.24 24.56
N ARG A 72 -10.57 -9.06 25.77
CA ARG A 72 -11.26 -10.15 26.48
C ARG A 72 -12.50 -10.66 25.75
N ARG A 73 -13.27 -9.78 25.09
CA ARG A 73 -14.41 -10.18 24.24
C ARG A 73 -13.94 -10.97 23.03
N ILE A 74 -12.96 -10.44 22.30
CA ILE A 74 -12.38 -11.10 21.13
C ILE A 74 -11.87 -12.49 21.48
N ASP A 75 -11.16 -12.65 22.60
CA ASP A 75 -10.66 -13.95 23.04
C ASP A 75 -11.78 -14.94 23.39
N LYS A 76 -12.90 -14.45 23.93
CA LYS A 76 -14.07 -15.28 24.22
C LYS A 76 -14.70 -15.78 22.92
N ASP A 77 -14.90 -14.88 21.96
CA ASP A 77 -15.50 -15.19 20.66
C ASP A 77 -14.59 -16.14 19.87
N ASN A 78 -13.28 -15.92 19.89
CA ASN A 78 -12.28 -16.80 19.29
C ASN A 78 -12.30 -18.21 19.90
N LYS A 79 -12.43 -18.32 21.23
CA LYS A 79 -12.58 -19.62 21.90
C LYS A 79 -13.86 -20.33 21.51
N GLU A 80 -14.97 -19.59 21.35
CA GLU A 80 -16.24 -20.17 20.92
C GLU A 80 -16.18 -20.65 19.46
N LEU A 81 -15.57 -19.86 18.58
CA LEU A 81 -15.33 -20.23 17.18
C LEU A 81 -14.48 -21.50 17.09
N LEU A 82 -13.38 -21.57 17.85
CA LEU A 82 -12.52 -22.76 17.90
C LEU A 82 -13.29 -23.99 18.36
N LYS A 83 -14.17 -23.87 19.36
CA LYS A 83 -15.05 -24.97 19.78
C LYS A 83 -15.96 -25.43 18.63
N LYS A 84 -16.60 -24.50 17.93
CA LYS A 84 -17.46 -24.80 16.76
C LYS A 84 -16.68 -25.51 15.65
N ILE A 85 -15.49 -25.03 15.30
CA ILE A 85 -14.58 -25.65 14.32
C ILE A 85 -14.20 -27.07 14.76
N THR A 86 -13.87 -27.26 16.04
CA THR A 86 -13.48 -28.57 16.57
C THR A 86 -14.64 -29.56 16.49
N THR A 87 -15.86 -29.12 16.80
CA THR A 87 -17.07 -29.94 16.66
C THR A 87 -17.33 -30.32 15.20
N ILE A 88 -17.22 -29.37 14.26
CA ILE A 88 -17.38 -29.63 12.82
C ILE A 88 -16.32 -30.64 12.33
N ASN A 89 -15.07 -30.46 12.71
CA ASN A 89 -13.97 -31.35 12.31
C ASN A 89 -14.11 -32.77 12.86
N ARG A 90 -14.75 -32.93 14.03
CA ARG A 90 -14.94 -34.23 14.68
C ARG A 90 -16.19 -34.97 14.20
N VAL A 91 -17.31 -34.26 14.11
CA VAL A 91 -18.62 -34.86 13.83
C VAL A 91 -18.90 -34.91 12.33
N GLY A 92 -18.28 -34.00 11.56
CA GLY A 92 -18.68 -33.73 10.18
C GLY A 92 -20.04 -33.04 10.13
N GLY A 93 -20.19 -32.01 9.30
CA GLY A 93 -21.45 -31.30 9.08
C GLY A 93 -21.73 -31.14 7.60
N ARG A 94 -23.01 -31.08 7.20
CA ARG A 94 -23.37 -30.67 5.83
C ARG A 94 -23.06 -29.19 5.68
N ILE A 95 -22.04 -28.90 4.87
CA ILE A 95 -21.67 -27.54 4.46
C ILE A 95 -22.49 -27.21 3.21
N ASP A 96 -23.42 -26.29 3.35
CA ASP A 96 -24.23 -25.65 2.30
C ASP A 96 -23.40 -24.81 1.32
N SER A 97 -22.20 -24.41 1.72
CA SER A 97 -21.21 -23.74 0.85
C SER A 97 -20.33 -24.70 0.03
N TYR A 98 -20.74 -25.94 -0.19
CA TYR A 98 -19.96 -26.90 -0.98
C TYR A 98 -19.94 -26.49 -2.46
N ASN A 99 -18.90 -25.75 -2.85
CA ASN A 99 -18.55 -25.52 -4.23
C ASN A 99 -17.56 -26.62 -4.68
N PRO A 100 -18.01 -27.70 -5.35
CA PRO A 100 -17.15 -28.80 -5.79
C PRO A 100 -16.05 -28.35 -6.76
N GLN A 101 -16.15 -27.16 -7.35
CA GLN A 101 -15.12 -26.62 -8.24
C GLN A 101 -14.01 -25.88 -7.48
N ALA A 102 -14.26 -25.34 -6.28
CA ALA A 102 -13.30 -24.53 -5.53
C ALA A 102 -12.12 -25.35 -4.96
N TYR A 103 -12.34 -26.63 -4.68
CA TYR A 103 -11.33 -27.56 -4.15
C TYR A 103 -10.73 -28.49 -5.20
N ARG A 104 -11.10 -28.32 -6.48
CA ARG A 104 -10.47 -29.04 -7.58
C ARG A 104 -9.03 -28.52 -7.64
N ARG A 105 -8.06 -29.30 -7.13
CA ARG A 105 -6.64 -28.93 -7.12
C ARG A 105 -6.21 -28.61 -8.53
N ILE A 106 -6.17 -27.32 -8.81
CA ILE A 106 -5.68 -26.76 -10.03
C ILE A 106 -4.73 -25.70 -9.54
N ASN A 107 -3.51 -25.73 -10.08
CA ASN A 107 -2.52 -24.67 -9.94
C ASN A 107 -3.21 -23.30 -9.85
N LYS A 108 -2.90 -22.52 -8.80
CA LYS A 108 -3.49 -21.21 -8.50
C LYS A 108 -3.59 -20.30 -9.74
N TRP A 109 -2.63 -20.46 -10.65
CA TRP A 109 -2.59 -19.81 -11.97
C TRP A 109 -3.76 -20.17 -12.90
N SER A 110 -4.13 -21.45 -13.04
CA SER A 110 -5.23 -21.80 -13.95
C SER A 110 -6.61 -21.51 -13.35
N ALA A 111 -6.72 -21.43 -12.01
CA ALA A 111 -7.92 -20.88 -11.37
C ALA A 111 -8.08 -19.39 -11.71
N TYR A 112 -6.99 -18.62 -11.58
CA TYR A 112 -6.93 -17.22 -12.03
C TYR A 112 -7.30 -17.08 -13.50
N ASN A 113 -6.71 -17.89 -14.41
CA ASN A 113 -7.02 -17.81 -15.84
C ASN A 113 -8.49 -18.10 -16.15
N ARG A 114 -9.13 -19.07 -15.47
CA ARG A 114 -10.56 -19.32 -15.64
C ARG A 114 -11.43 -18.19 -15.12
N ASP A 115 -11.03 -17.55 -14.03
CA ASP A 115 -11.75 -16.40 -13.52
C ASP A 115 -11.59 -15.19 -14.44
N MET A 116 -10.40 -15.02 -15.05
CA MET A 116 -10.19 -14.04 -16.13
C MET A 116 -11.06 -14.35 -17.35
N GLU A 117 -11.10 -15.60 -17.82
CA GLU A 117 -11.98 -16.01 -18.94
C GLU A 117 -13.46 -15.75 -18.62
N LYS A 118 -13.91 -16.02 -17.39
CA LYS A 118 -15.27 -15.70 -16.96
C LYS A 118 -15.54 -14.19 -16.97
N LEU A 119 -14.56 -13.38 -16.53
CA LEU A 119 -14.67 -11.92 -16.58
C LEU A 119 -14.74 -11.43 -18.02
N ASP A 120 -13.91 -11.98 -18.91
CA ASP A 120 -13.91 -11.65 -20.33
C ASP A 120 -15.24 -12.00 -20.99
N LEU A 121 -15.81 -13.18 -20.69
CA LEU A 121 -17.13 -13.59 -21.18
C LEU A 121 -18.24 -12.67 -20.66
N LYS A 122 -18.19 -12.26 -19.39
CA LYS A 122 -19.16 -11.29 -18.83
C LYS A 122 -19.03 -9.93 -19.50
N ASN A 123 -17.81 -9.44 -19.70
CA ASN A 123 -17.55 -8.18 -20.39
C ASN A 123 -18.02 -8.23 -21.86
N PHE A 124 -17.84 -9.37 -22.53
CA PHE A 124 -18.35 -9.59 -23.88
C PHE A 124 -19.89 -9.56 -23.92
N ALA A 125 -20.56 -10.20 -22.96
CA ALA A 125 -22.02 -10.14 -22.86
C ALA A 125 -22.53 -8.71 -22.58
N LEU A 126 -21.84 -7.95 -21.72
CA LEU A 126 -22.14 -6.54 -21.47
C LEU A 126 -21.98 -5.70 -22.75
N PHE A 127 -20.92 -5.94 -23.52
CA PHE A 127 -20.72 -5.27 -24.81
C PHE A 127 -21.88 -5.56 -25.78
N GLN A 128 -22.38 -6.80 -25.82
CA GLN A 128 -23.50 -7.17 -26.67
C GLN A 128 -24.85 -6.55 -26.24
N LEU A 129 -25.00 -6.26 -24.94
CA LEU A 129 -26.17 -5.56 -24.38
C LEU A 129 -26.16 -4.06 -24.68
N LEU A 130 -25.02 -3.50 -25.04
CA LEU A 130 -24.92 -2.12 -25.52
C LEU A 130 -25.44 -2.05 -26.95
N LYS A 131 -26.74 -1.76 -27.07
CA LYS A 131 -27.48 -1.78 -28.33
C LYS A 131 -27.16 -0.60 -29.26
N ASP A 132 -26.58 0.48 -28.71
CA ASP A 132 -26.25 1.68 -29.46
C ASP A 132 -24.73 1.82 -29.62
N PRO A 133 -24.20 1.89 -30.85
CA PRO A 133 -22.76 2.06 -31.09
C PRO A 133 -22.27 3.50 -30.83
N VAL A 134 -23.17 4.39 -30.43
CA VAL A 134 -22.94 5.80 -30.17
C VAL A 134 -23.06 6.02 -28.66
N SER A 135 -22.12 6.77 -28.08
CA SER A 135 -22.08 7.17 -26.66
C SER A 135 -21.61 6.10 -25.67
N VAL A 136 -20.82 5.12 -26.13
CA VAL A 136 -20.25 4.06 -25.29
C VAL A 136 -19.06 4.57 -24.47
N LEU A 137 -19.00 4.16 -23.19
CA LEU A 137 -17.94 4.49 -22.25
C LEU A 137 -16.98 3.29 -22.07
N SER A 138 -15.69 3.52 -22.35
CA SER A 138 -14.65 2.49 -22.32
C SER A 138 -13.37 2.96 -21.63
N MET A 139 -12.61 2.02 -21.06
CA MET A 139 -11.31 2.29 -20.45
C MET A 139 -10.26 2.52 -21.54
N LYS A 140 -9.47 3.58 -21.43
CA LYS A 140 -8.39 3.85 -22.37
C LYS A 140 -7.16 3.03 -21.99
N ARG A 141 -6.81 2.04 -22.81
CA ARG A 141 -5.57 1.28 -22.62
C ARG A 141 -4.37 2.06 -23.14
N VAL A 142 -3.36 2.25 -22.30
CA VAL A 142 -2.03 2.75 -22.70
C VAL A 142 -1.03 1.65 -22.35
N GLY A 143 -0.66 0.82 -23.34
CA GLY A 143 0.33 -0.25 -23.14
C GLY A 143 -0.17 -1.51 -22.41
N TRP A 144 0.76 -2.41 -22.11
CA TRP A 144 0.53 -3.65 -21.38
C TRP A 144 0.76 -3.34 -19.88
N ALA A 145 -0.33 -3.35 -19.09
CA ALA A 145 -0.34 -3.29 -17.63
C ALA A 145 -0.36 -1.92 -16.91
N GLU A 146 -0.90 -0.85 -17.51
CA GLU A 146 -1.23 0.38 -16.78
C GLU A 146 -2.75 0.64 -16.81
N ASN A 147 -3.43 0.30 -15.71
CA ASN A 147 -4.79 0.76 -15.46
C ASN A 147 -4.70 2.19 -14.91
N ASN A 148 -4.93 3.17 -15.78
CA ASN A 148 -5.03 4.57 -15.38
C ASN A 148 -6.51 4.99 -15.23
N SER A 149 -6.74 6.20 -14.76
CA SER A 149 -8.08 6.81 -14.67
C SER A 149 -8.58 7.35 -16.01
N GLN A 150 -7.91 7.05 -17.13
CA GLN A 150 -8.28 7.59 -18.44
C GLN A 150 -9.39 6.73 -19.06
N PHE A 151 -10.48 7.38 -19.44
CA PHE A 151 -11.59 6.74 -20.15
C PHE A 151 -11.82 7.44 -21.50
N CYS A 152 -12.57 6.77 -22.36
CA CYS A 152 -12.98 7.21 -23.68
C CYS A 152 -14.50 7.13 -23.81
N ILE A 153 -15.12 8.20 -24.32
CA ILE A 153 -16.52 8.21 -24.76
C ILE A 153 -16.53 8.24 -26.29
N THR A 154 -17.28 7.35 -26.92
CA THR A 154 -17.36 7.28 -28.39
C THR A 154 -18.49 8.17 -28.94
N PHE A 155 -18.17 9.06 -29.88
CA PHE A 155 -19.19 9.83 -30.61
C PHE A 155 -19.77 9.10 -31.82
N LYS A 156 -19.08 8.05 -32.28
CA LYS A 156 -19.45 7.19 -33.42
C LYS A 156 -18.92 5.79 -33.17
N LYS A 157 -19.48 4.80 -33.88
CA LYS A 157 -18.96 3.42 -33.90
C LYS A 157 -17.48 3.42 -34.24
N MET A 158 -16.64 2.83 -33.38
CA MET A 158 -15.20 2.71 -33.60
C MET A 158 -14.74 1.26 -33.55
N GLU A 159 -14.88 0.57 -34.68
CA GLU A 159 -14.52 -0.84 -34.83
C GLU A 159 -13.03 -1.13 -34.53
N ARG A 160 -12.17 -0.12 -34.68
CA ARG A 160 -10.73 -0.23 -34.37
C ARG A 160 -10.42 -0.47 -32.89
N LEU A 161 -11.37 -0.14 -32.00
CA LEU A 161 -11.24 -0.28 -30.55
C LEU A 161 -11.90 -1.56 -30.02
N ASP A 162 -12.64 -2.28 -30.88
CA ASP A 162 -13.29 -3.54 -30.52
C ASP A 162 -12.23 -4.55 -30.06
N HIS A 163 -12.55 -5.29 -29.00
CA HIS A 163 -11.67 -6.27 -28.35
C HIS A 163 -10.36 -5.71 -27.76
N LYS A 164 -10.12 -4.38 -27.81
CA LYS A 164 -8.92 -3.76 -27.24
C LYS A 164 -9.18 -3.03 -25.93
N ASN A 165 -10.30 -2.30 -25.87
CA ASN A 165 -10.70 -1.54 -24.70
C ASN A 165 -11.78 -2.29 -23.92
N VAL A 166 -11.74 -2.19 -22.59
CA VAL A 166 -12.80 -2.73 -21.73
C VAL A 166 -13.94 -1.72 -21.69
N VAL A 167 -15.14 -2.16 -22.04
CA VAL A 167 -16.35 -1.34 -22.01
C VAL A 167 -17.08 -1.56 -20.70
N PHE A 168 -17.47 -0.48 -20.02
CA PHE A 168 -18.07 -0.55 -18.69
C PHE A 168 -19.33 0.30 -18.53
N GLY A 169 -19.78 1.02 -19.55
CA GLY A 169 -21.02 1.79 -19.47
C GLY A 169 -21.46 2.43 -20.79
N ASN A 170 -22.60 3.10 -20.74
CA ASN A 170 -23.17 3.92 -21.81
C ASN A 170 -23.69 5.24 -21.21
N VAL A 171 -23.70 6.29 -22.01
CA VAL A 171 -24.31 7.56 -21.61
C VAL A 171 -25.82 7.47 -21.79
N ILE A 172 -26.56 7.66 -20.71
CA ILE A 172 -28.04 7.57 -20.68
C ILE A 172 -28.68 8.93 -20.98
N LYS A 173 -28.09 10.03 -20.45
CA LYS A 173 -28.57 11.42 -20.63
C LYS A 173 -27.40 12.35 -20.97
N GLY A 174 -27.68 13.48 -21.62
CA GLY A 174 -26.66 14.47 -21.97
C GLY A 174 -26.01 14.28 -23.35
N ASN A 175 -26.72 13.69 -24.31
CA ASN A 175 -26.18 13.47 -25.67
C ASN A 175 -25.91 14.78 -26.42
N ASP A 176 -26.67 15.83 -26.11
CA ASP A 176 -26.45 17.21 -26.54
C ASP A 176 -25.08 17.74 -26.08
N VAL A 177 -24.68 17.47 -24.83
CA VAL A 177 -23.36 17.83 -24.31
C VAL A 177 -22.25 17.09 -25.07
N LEU A 178 -22.43 15.81 -25.37
CA LEU A 178 -21.48 15.05 -26.19
C LEU A 178 -21.33 15.63 -27.60
N MET A 179 -22.42 16.06 -28.23
CA MET A 179 -22.36 16.70 -29.54
C MET A 179 -21.60 18.03 -29.50
N ASN A 180 -21.79 18.81 -28.43
CA ASN A 180 -21.02 20.04 -28.22
C ASN A 180 -19.52 19.74 -28.03
N ILE A 181 -19.17 18.73 -27.23
CA ILE A 181 -17.77 18.29 -27.07
C ILE A 181 -17.18 17.86 -28.41
N GLN A 182 -17.95 17.14 -29.23
CA GLN A 182 -17.51 16.70 -30.55
C GLN A 182 -17.26 17.90 -31.49
N TYR A 183 -18.08 18.95 -31.42
CA TYR A 183 -17.92 20.17 -32.21
C TYR A 183 -16.59 20.88 -31.95
N TYR A 184 -16.14 20.93 -30.69
CA TYR A 184 -14.83 21.49 -30.32
C TYR A 184 -13.65 20.52 -30.58
N GLY A 185 -13.94 19.28 -31.03
CA GLY A 185 -12.95 18.25 -31.29
C GLY A 185 -12.14 18.49 -32.57
N ARG A 186 -10.89 18.00 -32.58
CA ARG A 186 -10.04 17.93 -33.78
C ARG A 186 -9.88 16.47 -34.22
N LYS A 187 -9.60 16.23 -35.50
CA LYS A 187 -9.33 14.87 -36.03
C LYS A 187 -8.18 14.18 -35.31
N ILE A 188 -7.14 14.94 -34.95
CA ILE A 188 -5.96 14.47 -34.23
C ILE A 188 -5.53 15.58 -33.27
N GLY A 189 -5.14 15.22 -32.05
CA GLY A 189 -4.56 16.14 -31.07
C GLY A 189 -5.58 16.68 -30.06
N LYS A 190 -5.25 17.83 -29.47
CA LYS A 190 -6.05 18.48 -28.43
C LYS A 190 -7.29 19.18 -29.03
N PRO A 191 -8.39 19.31 -28.29
CA PRO A 191 -9.57 20.09 -28.71
C PRO A 191 -9.21 21.58 -28.94
N LEU A 192 -10.10 22.29 -29.62
CA LEU A 192 -9.97 23.73 -29.89
C LEU A 192 -9.90 24.55 -28.60
N GLU A 193 -10.70 24.16 -27.61
CA GLU A 193 -10.75 24.77 -26.29
C GLU A 193 -10.61 23.71 -25.20
N ALA A 194 -10.27 24.12 -23.98
CA ALA A 194 -10.14 23.21 -22.86
C ALA A 194 -11.52 22.72 -22.40
N ILE A 195 -11.74 21.41 -22.47
CA ILE A 195 -12.96 20.76 -21.99
C ILE A 195 -12.67 20.17 -20.62
N ILE A 196 -13.32 20.68 -19.59
CA ILE A 196 -13.06 20.35 -18.18
C ILE A 196 -14.35 19.81 -17.56
N ILE A 197 -14.23 18.72 -16.80
CA ILE A 197 -15.30 18.23 -15.93
C ILE A 197 -15.30 19.14 -14.71
N SER A 198 -16.29 20.03 -14.63
CA SER A 198 -16.41 21.03 -13.56
C SER A 198 -16.90 20.42 -12.25
N ASP A 199 -17.75 19.40 -12.32
CA ASP A 199 -18.27 18.66 -11.18
C ASP A 199 -18.62 17.21 -11.57
N CYS A 200 -18.58 16.27 -10.61
CA CYS A 200 -18.95 14.88 -10.81
C CYS A 200 -19.44 14.21 -9.52
N GLY A 201 -20.28 13.17 -9.66
CA GLY A 201 -20.85 12.45 -8.54
C GLY A 201 -21.53 11.14 -8.93
N GLU A 202 -22.06 10.44 -7.94
CA GLU A 202 -22.91 9.26 -8.11
C GLU A 202 -24.38 9.69 -8.06
N CYS A 203 -25.20 9.18 -8.98
CA CYS A 203 -26.63 9.42 -9.00
C CYS A 203 -27.35 8.19 -8.42
N ASP A 204 -28.14 8.39 -7.37
CA ASP A 204 -29.02 7.34 -6.85
C ASP A 204 -30.13 7.04 -7.87
N VAL A 205 -30.10 5.84 -8.43
CA VAL A 205 -31.02 5.38 -9.51
C VAL A 205 -32.46 5.17 -8.99
N ALA A 206 -32.76 5.51 -7.74
CA ALA A 206 -34.05 5.28 -7.09
C ALA A 206 -35.04 6.46 -7.18
N ALA A 207 -34.67 7.57 -7.82
CA ALA A 207 -35.46 8.80 -7.82
C ALA A 207 -35.95 9.26 -9.21
N GLU A 208 -36.13 8.35 -10.16
CA GLU A 208 -36.79 8.63 -11.45
C GLU A 208 -37.89 7.62 -11.78
#